data_AF-E3MJZ6-F1
#
_entry.id   AF-E3MJZ6-F1
#
_cell.length_a   1.000
_cell.length_b   1.000
_cell.length_c   1.000
_cell.angle_alpha   90.00
_cell.angle_beta   90.00
_cell.angle_gamma   90.00
#
_symmetry.space_group_name_H-M   'P 1'
#
loop_
_entity.id
_entity.type
_entity.pdbx_description
1 polymer ?
#
loop_
_entity_poly.entity_id
_entity_poly.type
_entity_poly.pdbx_seq_one_letter_code
_entity_poly.pdbx_strand_id
1 'polypeptide(L)'
;MSQITNPPKWLGTDKENVDLMNFFADRANQSNSLLNISKLCKEFHSERRSKFSEKSLNCRIRAFRLRIHELDDFSNETKVRMLFSMSAPVDSGFLIELKKDADVEYDDVNRITKYEKKGGLKLVRDASPIHVIHLIHTSPISLTLYKDRRNGTPQKSMASKFPLFLLPVIAWIQVLKLMTPFDIISLSQCSKRSKTICKSLRTQRKCKEKAVRFQLNFSTIRELQLEFNYYPNIQWVFPLLRRNEKSGVAVSRITDDVFVPNWMPTEEPAIISSENGTMAKKSLRLYTSKKFQWLNLKQFIHYLSDIFHVELTDLELHFQEYTRKENKKIIDLYCRGGNKKCVNRLNLVGKTVNTLEDDELISIILRRQETLKELKLDLKPSYLFLYLSDSCLFKIPDLLHIRKSEWMSCKRILSDCNSFAICMLDSIFTTKDLTKLMVDWSWGIDPKWSLAMIGCDFVDIDECFHHGELLGSDPKLVVQRSEETTVSSNGWTRRVKYSLERPNNVNGEFIVENNMFLYVRVGISMKLPLSAFITMTKTGDYSNLRTWRM
;
A
#
# COMPACT_ATOMS: atom_id res chain seq x y z
N MET A 1 -23.58 38.94 -33.51
CA MET A 1 -23.35 37.83 -32.56
C MET A 1 -23.02 36.60 -33.38
N SER A 2 -21.94 35.90 -33.06
CA SER A 2 -21.60 34.63 -33.70
C SER A 2 -22.67 33.60 -33.33
N GLN A 3 -23.40 33.06 -34.31
CA GLN A 3 -24.35 31.97 -34.13
C GLN A 3 -23.79 30.72 -34.80
N ILE A 4 -24.01 29.56 -34.21
CA ILE A 4 -23.67 28.28 -34.84
C ILE A 4 -24.55 28.10 -36.08
N THR A 5 -23.91 28.09 -37.25
CA THR A 5 -24.55 27.86 -38.55
C THR A 5 -24.27 26.45 -39.06
N ASN A 6 -23.11 25.88 -38.70
CA ASN A 6 -22.68 24.54 -39.07
C ASN A 6 -22.48 23.69 -37.80
N PRO A 7 -23.54 23.08 -37.24
CA PRO A 7 -23.43 22.35 -35.99
C PRO A 7 -22.57 21.09 -36.16
N PRO A 8 -21.58 20.86 -35.28
CA PRO A 8 -20.78 19.65 -35.32
C PRO A 8 -21.64 18.43 -34.98
N LYS A 9 -21.31 17.26 -35.54
CA LYS A 9 -22.10 16.02 -35.42
C LYS A 9 -22.49 15.67 -33.97
N TRP A 10 -21.62 16.00 -33.00
CA TRP A 10 -21.85 15.71 -31.58
C TRP A 10 -22.91 16.57 -30.91
N LEU A 11 -23.22 17.74 -31.47
CA LEU A 11 -24.30 18.61 -30.98
C LEU A 11 -25.68 18.02 -31.35
N GLY A 12 -25.71 17.04 -32.24
CA GLY A 12 -26.91 16.37 -32.73
C GLY A 12 -27.65 17.18 -33.79
N THR A 13 -28.67 16.58 -34.38
CA THR A 13 -29.49 17.19 -35.45
C THR A 13 -30.65 18.04 -34.93
N ASP A 14 -30.81 18.12 -33.61
CA ASP A 14 -31.88 18.88 -32.99
C ASP A 14 -31.54 20.37 -32.96
N LYS A 15 -32.31 21.19 -33.69
CA LYS A 15 -32.17 22.65 -33.74
C LYS A 15 -32.14 23.29 -32.35
N GLU A 16 -32.83 22.70 -31.38
CA GLU A 16 -32.89 23.22 -30.01
C GLU A 16 -31.56 23.08 -29.24
N ASN A 17 -30.67 22.16 -29.64
CA ASN A 17 -29.31 22.09 -29.09
C ASN A 17 -28.44 23.26 -29.58
N VAL A 18 -28.63 23.65 -30.84
CA VAL A 18 -27.98 24.81 -31.44
C VAL A 18 -28.47 26.08 -30.74
N ASP A 19 -29.78 26.23 -30.60
CA ASP A 19 -30.39 27.37 -29.90
C ASP A 19 -29.92 27.46 -28.43
N LEU A 20 -29.77 26.31 -27.75
CA LEU A 20 -29.24 26.24 -26.39
C LEU A 20 -27.79 26.72 -26.32
N MET A 21 -26.91 26.27 -27.22
CA MET A 21 -25.50 26.68 -27.21
C MET A 21 -25.33 28.17 -27.57
N ASN A 22 -26.12 28.67 -28.52
CA ASN A 22 -26.15 30.10 -28.86
C ASN A 22 -26.63 30.94 -27.67
N PHE A 23 -27.68 30.52 -26.97
CA PHE A 23 -28.17 31.20 -25.77
C PHE A 23 -27.11 31.29 -24.66
N PHE A 24 -26.36 30.20 -24.43
CA PHE A 24 -25.27 30.19 -23.45
C PHE A 24 -24.08 31.06 -23.89
N ALA A 25 -23.78 31.11 -25.19
CA ALA A 25 -22.76 32.01 -25.73
C ALA A 25 -23.13 33.48 -25.50
N ASP A 26 -24.39 33.85 -25.77
CA ASP A 26 -24.89 35.22 -25.58
C ASP A 26 -24.80 35.64 -24.10
N ARG A 27 -25.22 34.76 -23.18
CA ARG A 27 -25.15 35.01 -21.73
C ARG A 27 -23.71 35.07 -21.23
N ALA A 28 -22.80 34.26 -21.77
CA ALA A 28 -21.37 34.32 -21.44
C ALA A 28 -20.69 35.59 -21.97
N ASN A 29 -21.11 36.10 -23.14
CA ASN A 29 -20.59 37.36 -23.67
C ASN A 29 -21.04 38.59 -22.85
N GLN A 30 -22.16 38.48 -22.14
CA GLN A 30 -22.71 39.55 -21.28
C GLN A 30 -22.19 39.49 -19.84
N SER A 31 -21.39 38.48 -19.48
CA SER A 31 -20.92 38.26 -18.10
C SER A 31 -19.41 38.07 -18.03
N ASN A 32 -18.79 38.70 -17.04
CA ASN A 32 -17.39 38.44 -16.68
C ASN A 32 -17.26 37.52 -15.45
N SER A 33 -18.37 36.94 -14.97
CA SER A 33 -18.43 36.08 -13.78
C SER A 33 -18.98 34.68 -14.08
N LEU A 34 -18.92 33.79 -13.09
CA LEU A 34 -19.44 32.44 -13.19
C LEU A 34 -20.97 32.45 -13.30
N LEU A 35 -21.48 31.73 -14.30
CA LEU A 35 -22.90 31.59 -14.58
C LEU A 35 -23.47 30.34 -13.91
N ASN A 36 -24.64 30.49 -13.29
CA ASN A 36 -25.36 29.35 -12.74
C ASN A 36 -26.10 28.60 -13.87
N ILE A 37 -25.54 27.48 -14.31
CA ILE A 37 -26.09 26.64 -15.38
C ILE A 37 -27.55 26.25 -15.12
N SER A 38 -27.92 25.96 -13.87
CA SER A 38 -29.30 25.59 -13.52
C SER A 38 -30.28 26.75 -13.74
N LYS A 39 -29.87 27.97 -13.38
CA LYS A 39 -30.64 29.19 -13.61
C LYS A 39 -30.79 29.48 -15.10
N LEU A 40 -29.72 29.35 -15.88
CA LEU A 40 -29.77 29.57 -17.33
C LEU A 40 -30.64 28.52 -18.06
N CYS A 41 -30.59 27.26 -17.63
CA CYS A 41 -31.50 26.25 -18.19
C CYS A 41 -32.97 26.56 -17.88
N LYS A 42 -33.28 27.11 -16.70
CA LYS A 42 -34.61 27.59 -16.35
C LYS A 42 -35.05 28.75 -17.23
N GLU A 43 -34.20 29.78 -17.35
CA GLU A 43 -34.45 30.94 -18.20
C GLU A 43 -34.69 30.52 -19.65
N PHE A 44 -33.82 29.68 -20.22
CA PHE A 44 -34.00 29.14 -21.57
C PHE A 44 -35.31 28.36 -21.70
N HIS A 45 -35.64 27.51 -20.72
CA HIS A 45 -36.87 26.74 -20.74
C HIS A 45 -38.11 27.63 -20.75
N SER A 46 -38.13 28.68 -19.92
CA SER A 46 -39.24 29.63 -19.86
C SER A 46 -39.32 30.58 -21.06
N GLU A 47 -38.19 31.12 -21.53
CA GLU A 47 -38.14 32.12 -22.60
C GLU A 47 -38.42 31.51 -23.98
N ARG A 48 -37.92 30.30 -24.23
CA ARG A 48 -38.00 29.64 -25.54
C ARG A 48 -39.07 28.55 -25.61
N ARG A 49 -39.81 28.31 -24.53
CA ARG A 49 -40.78 27.20 -24.38
C ARG A 49 -40.18 25.87 -24.84
N SER A 50 -38.98 25.58 -24.33
CA SER A 50 -38.19 24.40 -24.71
C SER A 50 -39.00 23.11 -24.53
N LYS A 51 -38.93 22.19 -25.50
CA LYS A 51 -39.57 20.88 -25.39
C LYS A 51 -38.82 19.96 -24.42
N PHE A 52 -37.56 20.28 -24.12
CA PHE A 52 -36.77 19.58 -23.11
C PHE A 52 -37.04 20.12 -21.71
N SER A 53 -37.15 19.21 -20.74
CA SER A 53 -37.17 19.55 -19.33
C SER A 53 -35.86 20.23 -18.90
N GLU A 54 -35.91 21.07 -17.87
CA GLU A 54 -34.73 21.74 -17.28
C GLU A 54 -33.60 20.75 -16.96
N LYS A 55 -33.97 19.56 -16.45
CA LYS A 55 -33.02 18.48 -16.14
C LYS A 55 -32.34 17.94 -17.41
N SER A 56 -33.09 17.77 -18.50
CA SER A 56 -32.55 17.35 -19.80
C SER A 56 -31.60 18.40 -20.37
N LEU A 57 -31.98 19.69 -20.33
CA LEU A 57 -31.12 20.81 -20.75
C LEU A 57 -29.82 20.86 -19.94
N ASN A 58 -29.89 20.65 -18.61
CA ASN A 58 -28.72 20.63 -17.73
C ASN A 58 -27.77 19.46 -18.05
N CYS A 59 -28.30 18.27 -18.34
CA CYS A 59 -27.49 17.14 -18.76
C CYS A 59 -26.80 17.40 -20.11
N ARG A 60 -27.51 17.98 -21.07
CA ARG A 60 -26.99 18.32 -22.40
C ARG A 60 -25.87 19.34 -22.33
N ILE A 61 -26.08 20.48 -21.66
CA ILE A 61 -25.06 21.53 -21.55
C ILE A 61 -23.80 21.06 -20.82
N ARG A 62 -23.94 20.16 -19.83
CA ARG A 62 -22.78 19.53 -19.16
C ARG A 62 -21.93 18.68 -20.10
N ALA A 63 -22.54 18.04 -21.09
CA ALA A 63 -21.83 17.28 -22.11
C ALA A 63 -21.24 18.21 -23.17
N PHE A 64 -22.04 19.16 -23.69
CA PHE A 64 -21.64 20.07 -24.76
C PHE A 64 -20.50 21.01 -24.34
N ARG A 65 -20.49 21.46 -23.08
CA ARG A 65 -19.47 22.41 -22.61
C ARG A 65 -18.03 21.87 -22.65
N LEU A 66 -17.86 20.54 -22.71
CA LEU A 66 -16.54 19.90 -22.81
C LEU A 66 -15.93 20.03 -24.21
N ARG A 67 -16.74 20.34 -25.22
CA ARG A 67 -16.37 20.36 -26.64
C ARG A 67 -16.51 21.73 -27.28
N ILE A 68 -16.57 22.80 -26.47
CA ILE A 68 -16.71 24.18 -26.95
C ILE A 68 -15.57 24.60 -27.88
N HIS A 69 -14.36 24.06 -27.65
CA HIS A 69 -13.21 24.33 -28.50
C HIS A 69 -13.44 23.94 -29.97
N GLU A 70 -14.31 22.96 -30.24
CA GLU A 70 -14.67 22.46 -31.57
C GLU A 70 -15.77 23.28 -32.27
N LEU A 71 -16.24 24.39 -31.69
CA LEU A 71 -17.27 25.24 -32.29
C LEU A 71 -16.62 26.31 -33.19
N ASP A 72 -16.31 25.97 -34.43
CA ASP A 72 -15.56 26.83 -35.36
C ASP A 72 -16.26 28.17 -35.67
N ASP A 73 -17.59 28.22 -35.57
CA ASP A 73 -18.38 29.44 -35.76
C ASP A 73 -18.19 30.48 -34.63
N PHE A 74 -17.63 30.07 -33.47
CA PHE A 74 -17.37 30.97 -32.34
C PHE A 74 -15.92 31.44 -32.31
N SER A 75 -15.74 32.74 -32.06
CA SER A 75 -14.41 33.30 -31.80
C SER A 75 -13.75 32.66 -30.58
N ASN A 76 -12.41 32.60 -30.54
CA ASN A 76 -11.69 32.10 -29.38
C ASN A 76 -12.05 32.87 -28.10
N GLU A 77 -12.35 34.18 -28.20
CA GLU A 77 -12.82 34.97 -27.06
C GLU A 77 -14.17 34.47 -26.53
N THR A 78 -15.14 34.23 -27.42
CA THR A 78 -16.45 33.68 -27.05
C THR A 78 -16.31 32.27 -26.44
N LYS A 79 -15.47 31.41 -27.02
CA LYS A 79 -15.16 30.08 -26.48
C LYS A 79 -14.58 30.18 -25.06
N VAL A 80 -13.63 31.09 -24.84
CA VAL A 80 -13.01 31.33 -23.53
C VAL A 80 -14.03 31.84 -22.52
N ARG A 81 -14.88 32.80 -22.88
CA ARG A 81 -15.97 33.30 -22.00
C ARG A 81 -16.92 32.18 -21.62
N MET A 82 -17.33 31.35 -22.57
CA MET A 82 -18.20 30.21 -22.31
C MET A 82 -17.54 29.19 -21.36
N LEU A 83 -16.27 28.83 -21.61
CA LEU A 83 -15.52 27.89 -20.76
C LEU A 83 -15.32 28.45 -19.35
N PHE A 84 -14.97 29.73 -19.23
CA PHE A 84 -14.78 30.43 -17.96
C PHE A 84 -16.09 30.53 -17.18
N SER A 85 -17.13 31.12 -17.76
CA SER A 85 -18.41 31.35 -17.11
C SER A 85 -19.12 30.05 -16.73
N MET A 86 -18.98 28.98 -17.50
CA MET A 86 -19.58 27.67 -17.15
C MET A 86 -18.69 26.81 -16.27
N SER A 87 -17.49 27.27 -15.88
CA SER A 87 -16.48 26.49 -15.17
C SER A 87 -16.26 25.10 -15.81
N ALA A 88 -16.08 25.11 -17.14
CA ALA A 88 -15.81 23.92 -17.92
C ALA A 88 -14.29 23.66 -18.01
N PRO A 89 -13.85 22.39 -17.98
CA PRO A 89 -12.45 22.06 -18.23
C PRO A 89 -12.11 22.38 -19.70
N VAL A 90 -10.92 22.92 -19.91
CA VAL A 90 -10.38 23.27 -21.21
C VAL A 90 -9.64 22.06 -21.78
N ASP A 91 -9.83 21.81 -23.08
CA ASP A 91 -9.04 20.84 -23.80
C ASP A 91 -7.56 21.24 -23.83
N SER A 92 -6.65 20.27 -23.67
CA SER A 92 -5.21 20.56 -23.59
C SER A 92 -4.64 21.11 -24.90
N GLY A 93 -5.15 20.68 -26.06
CA GLY A 93 -4.74 21.21 -27.35
C GLY A 93 -5.18 22.66 -27.53
N PHE A 94 -6.44 22.95 -27.17
CA PHE A 94 -6.96 24.31 -27.19
C PHE A 94 -6.25 25.23 -26.18
N LEU A 95 -5.86 24.71 -25.02
CA LEU A 95 -5.07 25.47 -24.04
C LEU A 95 -3.69 25.87 -24.57
N ILE A 96 -3.03 24.99 -25.33
CA ILE A 96 -1.75 25.30 -26.00
C ILE A 96 -1.95 26.42 -27.03
N GLU A 97 -3.08 26.42 -27.74
CA GLU A 97 -3.42 27.47 -28.70
C GLU A 97 -3.63 28.82 -28.01
N LEU A 98 -4.42 28.87 -26.92
CA LEU A 98 -4.69 30.09 -26.17
C LEU A 98 -3.44 30.69 -25.51
N LYS A 99 -2.47 29.86 -25.10
CA LYS A 99 -1.20 30.32 -24.51
C LYS A 99 -0.27 31.01 -25.52
N LYS A 100 -0.56 30.96 -26.83
CA LYS A 100 0.25 31.66 -27.84
C LYS A 100 0.09 33.17 -27.77
N ASP A 101 -1.10 33.65 -27.40
CA ASP A 101 -1.47 35.07 -27.44
C ASP A 101 -2.08 35.62 -26.13
N ALA A 102 -2.26 34.78 -25.11
CA ALA A 102 -2.78 35.18 -23.80
C ALA A 102 -2.06 34.51 -22.61
N ASP A 103 -2.05 35.18 -21.47
CA ASP A 103 -1.68 34.59 -20.18
C ASP A 103 -2.88 33.82 -19.61
N VAL A 104 -2.71 32.52 -19.37
CA VAL A 104 -3.81 31.62 -18.97
C VAL A 104 -3.40 30.77 -17.78
N GLU A 105 -4.09 30.96 -16.66
CA GLU A 105 -4.00 30.11 -15.47
C GLU A 105 -5.23 29.20 -15.38
N TYR A 106 -5.03 28.01 -14.84
CA TYR A 106 -6.06 26.98 -14.69
C TYR A 106 -5.82 26.17 -13.43
N ASP A 107 -6.88 25.56 -12.91
CA ASP A 107 -6.83 24.71 -11.72
C ASP A 107 -6.40 23.26 -12.03
N ASP A 108 -6.30 22.45 -10.97
CA ASP A 108 -5.93 21.03 -10.97
C ASP A 108 -6.84 20.12 -11.82
N VAL A 109 -8.00 20.64 -12.26
CA VAL A 109 -8.93 19.96 -13.17
C VAL A 109 -9.08 20.70 -14.51
N ASN A 110 -8.07 21.47 -14.90
CA ASN A 110 -7.93 22.18 -16.19
C ASN A 110 -9.03 23.21 -16.48
N ARG A 111 -9.63 23.87 -15.47
CA ARG A 111 -10.60 24.94 -15.71
C ARG A 111 -9.91 26.30 -15.61
N ILE A 112 -10.18 27.23 -16.54
CA ILE A 112 -9.60 28.58 -16.54
C ILE A 112 -9.93 29.30 -15.23
N THR A 113 -8.89 29.69 -14.49
CA THR A 113 -8.97 30.54 -13.27
C THR A 113 -8.61 31.98 -13.58
N LYS A 114 -7.75 32.20 -14.59
CA LYS A 114 -7.36 33.53 -15.09
C LYS A 114 -7.11 33.46 -16.60
N TYR A 115 -7.56 34.47 -17.33
CA TYR A 115 -7.27 34.66 -18.75
C TYR A 115 -7.02 36.14 -19.01
N GLU A 116 -5.87 36.49 -19.60
CA GLU A 116 -5.51 37.86 -19.92
C GLU A 116 -4.81 37.93 -21.29
N LYS A 117 -5.53 38.44 -22.30
CA LYS A 117 -4.98 38.70 -23.63
C LYS A 117 -4.46 40.13 -23.70
N LYS A 118 -3.25 40.35 -24.22
CA LYS A 118 -2.64 41.69 -24.32
C LYS A 118 -3.53 42.63 -25.14
N GLY A 119 -4.06 43.68 -24.49
CA GLY A 119 -4.97 44.66 -25.11
C GLY A 119 -6.40 44.15 -25.37
N GLY A 120 -6.80 43.02 -24.77
CA GLY A 120 -8.09 42.37 -25.00
C GLY A 120 -8.80 41.90 -23.73
N LEU A 121 -9.50 40.77 -23.81
CA LEU A 121 -10.29 40.19 -22.72
C LEU A 121 -9.45 39.87 -21.48
N LYS A 122 -9.95 40.29 -20.31
CA LYS A 122 -9.45 39.94 -18.98
C LYS A 122 -10.54 39.29 -18.14
N LEU A 123 -10.30 38.06 -17.70
CA LEU A 123 -11.18 37.29 -16.82
C LEU A 123 -10.36 36.74 -15.65
N VAL A 124 -10.82 36.98 -14.42
CA VAL A 124 -10.16 36.50 -13.20
C VAL A 124 -11.23 35.96 -12.27
N ARG A 125 -11.04 34.76 -11.72
CA ARG A 125 -11.92 34.26 -10.66
C ARG A 125 -11.63 35.03 -9.37
N ASP A 126 -12.68 35.51 -8.71
CA ASP A 126 -12.55 35.97 -7.33
C ASP A 126 -12.01 34.83 -6.47
N ALA A 127 -10.91 35.10 -5.75
CA ALA A 127 -10.30 34.16 -4.84
C ALA A 127 -11.27 33.84 -3.69
N SER A 128 -12.11 32.83 -3.88
CA SER A 128 -12.76 32.14 -2.76
C SER A 128 -11.68 31.33 -2.02
N PRO A 129 -11.66 31.35 -0.68
CA PRO A 129 -10.52 30.94 0.14
C PRO A 129 -10.33 29.42 0.12
N ILE A 130 -9.70 28.88 -0.92
CA ILE A 130 -9.46 27.43 -1.06
C ILE A 130 -7.97 27.10 -1.29
N HIS A 131 -7.05 28.06 -1.38
CA HIS A 131 -5.61 27.72 -1.53
C HIS A 131 -4.70 28.60 -0.67
N VAL A 132 -4.78 28.45 0.65
CA VAL A 132 -3.60 28.43 1.55
C VAL A 132 -3.98 27.63 2.79
N ILE A 133 -3.67 26.33 2.83
CA ILE A 133 -3.25 25.72 4.10
C ILE A 133 -1.80 25.32 3.88
N HIS A 134 -0.95 26.33 4.03
CA HIS A 134 0.38 26.08 4.54
C HIS A 134 0.22 25.51 5.95
N LEU A 135 1.02 24.49 6.23
CA LEU A 135 1.23 23.91 7.54
C LEU A 135 1.28 24.99 8.63
N ILE A 136 0.33 24.95 9.56
CA ILE A 136 0.58 25.40 10.92
C ILE A 136 0.12 24.30 11.86
N HIS A 137 1.10 23.55 12.36
CA HIS A 137 1.04 22.89 13.64
C HIS A 137 0.68 23.93 14.71
N THR A 138 -0.52 23.90 15.25
CA THR A 138 -0.80 24.28 16.66
C THR A 138 -2.08 23.60 17.12
N SER A 139 -2.02 23.07 18.33
CA SER A 139 -3.03 22.25 19.04
C SER A 139 -4.36 22.97 19.36
N PRO A 140 -5.18 22.36 20.24
CA PRO A 140 -6.60 22.07 20.00
C PRO A 140 -7.49 23.32 20.04
N ILE A 141 -8.57 23.30 19.26
CA ILE A 141 -9.63 24.32 19.36
C ILE A 141 -10.26 24.24 20.75
N SER A 142 -9.81 25.14 21.64
CA SER A 142 -10.58 25.59 22.79
C SER A 142 -11.82 26.30 22.27
N LEU A 143 -12.99 25.80 22.65
CA LEU A 143 -14.27 26.48 22.50
C LEU A 143 -14.29 27.71 23.42
N THR A 144 -13.77 28.85 22.98
CA THR A 144 -14.02 30.13 23.65
C THR A 144 -15.41 30.64 23.26
N LEU A 145 -16.26 30.70 24.28
CA LEU A 145 -17.60 31.29 24.29
C LEU A 145 -17.60 32.71 23.73
N TYR A 146 -18.33 32.93 22.64
CA TYR A 146 -18.80 34.25 22.25
C TYR A 146 -19.91 34.64 23.24
N LYS A 147 -19.63 35.59 24.14
CA LYS A 147 -20.65 36.23 24.96
C LYS A 147 -21.42 37.21 24.08
N ASP A 148 -22.59 36.81 23.61
CA ASP A 148 -23.58 37.77 23.15
C ASP A 148 -24.43 38.23 24.35
N ARG A 149 -24.36 39.53 24.66
CA ARG A 149 -25.21 40.18 25.64
C ARG A 149 -26.56 40.42 24.98
N ARG A 150 -27.53 39.54 25.26
CA ARG A 150 -28.94 39.92 25.52
C ARG A 150 -29.76 38.68 25.92
N ASN A 151 -30.65 38.92 26.88
CA ASN A 151 -31.46 37.98 27.65
C ASN A 151 -32.15 36.87 26.83
N GLY A 152 -32.03 35.63 27.28
CA GLY A 152 -32.79 34.49 26.78
C GLY A 152 -32.03 33.17 26.99
N THR A 153 -32.71 32.15 27.49
CA THR A 153 -32.20 30.83 27.89
C THR A 153 -31.23 30.17 26.90
N PRO A 154 -30.20 29.42 27.37
CA PRO A 154 -29.25 28.74 26.48
C PRO A 154 -29.90 27.52 25.84
N GLN A 155 -30.49 27.72 24.66
CA GLN A 155 -30.90 26.64 23.78
C GLN A 155 -29.66 26.16 23.01
N LYS A 156 -29.21 24.92 23.29
CA LYS A 156 -28.13 24.25 22.54
C LYS A 156 -28.47 24.26 21.04
N SER A 157 -27.89 25.16 20.25
CA SER A 157 -27.96 25.06 18.80
C SER A 157 -27.09 23.88 18.36
N MET A 158 -27.71 22.74 18.06
CA MET A 158 -27.02 21.68 17.34
C MET A 158 -26.58 22.24 15.99
N ALA A 159 -25.27 22.28 15.74
CA ALA A 159 -24.75 22.54 14.40
C ALA A 159 -25.47 21.62 13.40
N SER A 160 -26.03 22.20 12.33
CA SER A 160 -26.78 21.43 11.34
C SER A 160 -25.89 20.35 10.73
N LYS A 161 -26.32 19.08 10.81
CA LYS A 161 -25.56 17.93 10.28
C LYS A 161 -25.30 18.11 8.79
N PHE A 162 -24.04 18.07 8.36
CA PHE A 162 -23.67 18.16 6.93
C PHE A 162 -24.12 16.90 6.17
N PRO A 163 -25.02 17.01 5.19
CA PRO A 163 -25.59 15.84 4.54
C PRO A 163 -24.72 15.36 3.37
N LEU A 164 -23.61 14.68 3.68
CA LEU A 164 -22.61 14.23 2.70
C LEU A 164 -23.20 13.55 1.45
N PHE A 165 -24.18 12.66 1.63
CA PHE A 165 -24.80 11.91 0.51
C PHE A 165 -25.92 12.66 -0.22
N LEU A 166 -26.26 13.89 0.19
CA LEU A 166 -27.09 14.80 -0.59
C LEU A 166 -26.28 15.64 -1.58
N LEU A 167 -24.95 15.61 -1.48
CA LEU A 167 -24.09 16.19 -2.50
C LEU A 167 -24.27 15.46 -3.85
N PRO A 168 -23.98 16.12 -4.97
CA PRO A 168 -23.84 15.44 -6.25
C PRO A 168 -22.87 14.27 -6.16
N VAL A 169 -23.17 13.18 -6.86
CA VAL A 169 -22.38 11.92 -6.82
C VAL A 169 -20.88 12.15 -6.99
N ILE A 170 -20.52 13.02 -7.93
CA ILE A 170 -19.11 13.35 -8.19
C ILE A 170 -18.46 14.00 -6.96
N ALA A 171 -19.16 14.92 -6.29
CA ALA A 171 -18.60 15.68 -5.17
C ALA A 171 -18.34 14.77 -3.96
N TRP A 172 -19.31 13.96 -3.54
CA TRP A 172 -19.05 13.07 -2.40
C TRP A 172 -18.07 11.94 -2.79
N ILE A 173 -18.02 11.44 -4.03
CA ILE A 173 -16.97 10.50 -4.45
C ILE A 173 -15.58 11.11 -4.25
N GLN A 174 -15.38 12.39 -4.59
CA GLN A 174 -14.09 13.03 -4.36
C GLN A 174 -13.79 13.20 -2.87
N VAL A 175 -14.78 13.57 -2.07
CA VAL A 175 -14.62 13.62 -0.60
C VAL A 175 -14.19 12.25 -0.05
N LEU A 176 -14.82 11.17 -0.49
CA LEU A 176 -14.44 9.83 -0.02
C LEU A 176 -13.05 9.38 -0.47
N LYS A 177 -12.51 9.91 -1.57
CA LYS A 177 -11.13 9.61 -1.98
C LYS A 177 -10.09 10.26 -1.09
N LEU A 178 -10.41 11.43 -0.54
CA LEU A 178 -9.55 12.17 0.37
C LEU A 178 -9.65 11.67 1.82
N MET A 179 -10.65 10.84 2.11
CA MET A 179 -10.82 10.23 3.44
C MET A 179 -9.70 9.23 3.74
N THR A 180 -9.23 9.27 4.98
CA THR A 180 -8.31 8.27 5.50
C THR A 180 -9.01 6.92 5.66
N PRO A 181 -8.27 5.80 5.78
CA PRO A 181 -8.86 4.51 6.14
C PRO A 181 -9.73 4.58 7.40
N PHE A 182 -9.34 5.35 8.42
CA PHE A 182 -10.14 5.53 9.63
C PHE A 182 -11.47 6.25 9.35
N ASP A 183 -11.46 7.30 8.53
CA ASP A 183 -12.68 8.02 8.13
C ASP A 183 -13.63 7.12 7.33
N ILE A 184 -13.09 6.30 6.44
CA ILE A 184 -13.87 5.34 5.65
C ILE A 184 -14.54 4.29 6.54
N ILE A 185 -13.81 3.78 7.53
CA ILE A 185 -14.36 2.85 8.53
C ILE A 185 -15.47 3.56 9.30
N SER A 186 -15.22 4.75 9.83
CA SER A 186 -16.20 5.56 10.57
C SER A 186 -17.48 5.77 9.77
N LEU A 187 -17.36 6.25 8.53
CA LEU A 187 -18.50 6.52 7.66
C LEU A 187 -19.30 5.26 7.33
N SER A 188 -18.62 4.13 7.14
CA SER A 188 -19.29 2.86 6.85
C SER A 188 -20.12 2.34 8.03
N GLN A 189 -19.83 2.78 9.27
CA GLN A 189 -20.61 2.43 10.46
C GLN A 189 -21.91 3.24 10.59
N CYS A 190 -22.07 4.32 9.83
CA CYS A 190 -23.26 5.18 9.95
C CYS A 190 -24.55 4.54 9.41
N SER A 191 -24.47 3.69 8.37
CA SER A 191 -25.65 3.04 7.77
C SER A 191 -25.26 1.90 6.81
N LYS A 192 -26.22 1.02 6.49
CA LYS A 192 -26.03 0.01 5.42
C LYS A 192 -25.68 0.65 4.07
N ARG A 193 -26.33 1.76 3.74
CA ARG A 193 -26.09 2.50 2.49
C ARG A 193 -24.66 3.06 2.43
N SER A 194 -24.19 3.70 3.51
CA SER A 194 -22.83 4.24 3.56
C SER A 194 -21.79 3.13 3.49
N LYS A 195 -22.01 1.99 4.15
CA LYS A 195 -21.14 0.80 3.99
C LYS A 195 -21.05 0.34 2.53
N THR A 196 -22.18 0.20 1.83
CA THR A 196 -22.20 -0.19 0.41
C THR A 196 -21.47 0.82 -0.47
N ILE A 197 -21.57 2.12 -0.16
CA ILE A 197 -20.85 3.17 -0.87
C ILE A 197 -19.34 3.09 -0.62
N CYS A 198 -18.90 2.98 0.63
CA CYS A 198 -17.47 2.84 0.97
C CYS A 198 -16.86 1.61 0.27
N LYS A 199 -17.59 0.50 0.27
CA LYS A 199 -17.20 -0.73 -0.44
C LYS A 199 -17.10 -0.53 -1.95
N SER A 200 -18.08 0.10 -2.59
CA SER A 200 -18.09 0.28 -4.05
C SER A 200 -17.08 1.31 -4.55
N LEU A 201 -16.73 2.30 -3.73
CA LEU A 201 -15.69 3.28 -4.06
C LEU A 201 -14.35 2.59 -4.33
N ARG A 202 -13.99 1.63 -3.47
CA ARG A 202 -12.69 0.93 -3.53
C ARG A 202 -12.56 -0.06 -4.68
N THR A 203 -13.65 -0.37 -5.39
CA THR A 203 -13.59 -1.19 -6.62
C THR A 203 -13.37 -0.35 -7.89
N GLN A 204 -13.49 0.97 -7.83
CA GLN A 204 -13.32 1.85 -8.99
C GLN A 204 -11.87 1.82 -9.51
N ARG A 205 -11.68 1.81 -10.85
CA ARG A 205 -10.35 1.77 -11.50
C ARG A 205 -9.37 2.83 -10.97
N LYS A 206 -9.84 4.03 -10.62
CA LYS A 206 -9.02 5.13 -10.08
C LYS A 206 -8.59 4.93 -8.62
N CYS A 207 -9.21 3.99 -7.90
CA CYS A 207 -8.89 3.64 -6.51
C CYS A 207 -8.41 2.18 -6.40
N LYS A 208 -8.06 1.53 -7.53
CA LYS A 208 -7.58 0.13 -7.61
C LYS A 208 -6.22 -0.11 -6.96
N GLU A 209 -5.65 0.91 -6.33
CA GLU A 209 -4.49 0.76 -5.48
C GLU A 209 -4.85 -0.10 -4.27
N LYS A 210 -4.31 -1.31 -4.27
CA LYS A 210 -4.57 -2.31 -3.23
C LYS A 210 -3.76 -1.97 -1.98
N ALA A 211 -4.19 -2.52 -0.83
CA ALA A 211 -3.27 -2.60 0.29
C ALA A 211 -2.03 -3.38 -0.15
N VAL A 212 -0.87 -2.85 0.23
CA VAL A 212 0.42 -3.52 0.03
C VAL A 212 0.63 -4.53 1.16
N ARG A 213 0.14 -4.20 2.35
CA ARG A 213 0.28 -5.01 3.55
C ARG A 213 -1.01 -5.00 4.35
N PHE A 214 -1.45 -6.19 4.73
CA PHE A 214 -2.45 -6.37 5.77
C PHE A 214 -1.92 -7.42 6.74
N GLN A 215 -1.45 -6.92 7.88
CA GLN A 215 -0.77 -7.72 8.89
C GLN A 215 -1.54 -7.74 10.21
N LEU A 216 -1.45 -8.88 10.87
CA LEU A 216 -1.85 -9.08 12.24
C LEU A 216 -0.61 -9.33 13.10
N ASN A 217 -0.41 -8.52 14.14
CA ASN A 217 0.68 -8.66 15.09
C ASN A 217 0.16 -9.09 16.46
N PHE A 218 0.69 -10.21 16.95
CA PHE A 218 0.54 -10.69 18.32
C PHE A 218 1.85 -10.48 19.08
N SER A 219 1.96 -9.32 19.72
CA SER A 219 2.99 -8.98 20.72
C SER A 219 2.31 -8.54 22.03
N THR A 220 3.04 -7.88 22.94
CA THR A 220 2.50 -7.31 24.18
C THR A 220 1.26 -6.47 23.90
N ILE A 221 1.26 -5.80 22.75
CA ILE A 221 0.10 -5.16 22.16
C ILE A 221 -0.31 -5.96 20.93
N ARG A 222 -1.58 -6.32 20.89
CA ARG A 222 -2.20 -6.94 19.72
C ARG A 222 -2.60 -5.82 18.78
N GLU A 223 -2.16 -5.86 17.53
CA GLU A 223 -2.52 -4.82 16.58
C GLU A 223 -2.74 -5.35 15.18
N LEU A 224 -3.67 -4.72 14.47
CA LEU A 224 -3.81 -4.87 13.02
C LEU A 224 -3.10 -3.71 12.34
N GLN A 225 -2.38 -4.00 11.26
CA GLN A 225 -1.67 -3.01 10.48
C GLN A 225 -2.13 -3.10 9.02
N LEU A 226 -2.41 -1.93 8.45
CA LEU A 226 -2.76 -1.76 7.04
C LEU A 226 -1.83 -0.75 6.40
N GLU A 227 -1.34 -1.06 5.21
CA GLU A 227 -0.53 -0.16 4.39
C GLU A 227 -1.10 -0.11 2.98
N PHE A 228 -1.16 1.07 2.40
CA PHE A 228 -1.79 1.31 1.11
C PHE A 228 -0.86 2.09 0.19
N ASN A 229 -0.84 1.74 -1.10
CA ASN A 229 -0.04 2.48 -2.09
C ASN A 229 -0.41 3.97 -2.19
N TYR A 230 -1.69 4.31 -2.02
CA TYR A 230 -2.19 5.68 -2.14
C TYR A 230 -1.90 6.57 -0.92
N TYR A 231 -1.37 5.97 0.16
CA TYR A 231 -0.81 6.67 1.30
C TYR A 231 0.59 6.09 1.58
N PRO A 232 1.57 6.36 0.69
CA PRO A 232 2.91 5.80 0.83
C PRO A 232 3.52 6.28 2.15
N ASN A 233 4.33 5.41 2.76
CA ASN A 233 5.03 5.67 4.03
C ASN A 233 4.11 5.96 5.23
N ILE A 234 2.82 5.60 5.16
CA ILE A 234 1.89 5.70 6.29
C ILE A 234 1.38 4.30 6.65
N GLN A 235 1.58 3.93 7.91
CA GLN A 235 1.02 2.71 8.47
C GLN A 235 -0.21 3.02 9.33
N TRP A 236 -1.31 2.35 9.01
CA TRP A 236 -2.58 2.48 9.70
C TRP A 236 -2.73 1.35 10.71
N VAL A 237 -2.64 1.68 11.99
CA VAL A 237 -2.54 0.69 13.07
C VAL A 237 -3.79 0.70 13.94
N PHE A 238 -4.26 -0.47 14.31
CA PHE A 238 -5.37 -0.66 15.22
C PHE A 238 -4.92 -1.46 16.44
N PRO A 239 -4.41 -0.80 17.50
CA PRO A 239 -4.07 -1.46 18.75
C PRO A 239 -5.33 -1.95 19.45
N LEU A 240 -5.37 -3.23 19.80
CA LEU A 240 -6.43 -3.86 20.58
C LEU A 240 -6.09 -3.85 22.07
N LEU A 241 -6.93 -3.17 22.82
CA LEU A 241 -6.84 -3.04 24.26
C LEU A 241 -8.00 -3.77 24.93
N ARG A 242 -7.76 -4.25 26.16
CA ARG A 242 -8.84 -4.78 26.98
C ARG A 242 -9.65 -3.61 27.54
N ARG A 243 -10.99 -3.68 27.40
CA ARG A 243 -11.85 -2.69 28.04
C ARG A 243 -11.87 -2.92 29.55
N ASN A 244 -11.55 -1.88 30.32
CA ASN A 244 -11.85 -1.84 31.74
C ASN A 244 -13.25 -1.24 31.88
N GLU A 245 -14.22 -2.06 32.30
CA GLU A 245 -15.64 -1.68 32.46
C GLU A 245 -15.84 -0.46 33.38
N LYS A 246 -14.86 -0.18 34.25
CA LYS A 246 -14.84 0.96 35.17
C LYS A 246 -14.57 2.32 34.52
N SER A 247 -14.12 2.36 33.26
CA SER A 247 -13.91 3.61 32.53
C SER A 247 -15.23 4.03 31.87
N GLY A 248 -15.93 5.01 32.45
CA GLY A 248 -17.21 5.55 31.96
C GLY A 248 -17.14 6.26 30.59
N VAL A 249 -16.19 5.89 29.73
CA VAL A 249 -16.01 6.45 28.39
C VAL A 249 -17.08 5.86 27.47
N ALA A 250 -17.86 6.73 26.81
CA ALA A 250 -18.78 6.33 25.77
C ALA A 250 -17.99 5.71 24.61
N VAL A 251 -18.38 4.51 24.17
CA VAL A 251 -17.71 3.80 23.08
C VAL A 251 -18.70 3.47 21.97
N SER A 252 -18.25 3.55 20.72
CA SER A 252 -19.01 3.12 19.55
C SER A 252 -18.69 1.67 19.23
N ARG A 253 -19.71 0.85 18.98
CA ARG A 253 -19.54 -0.56 18.57
C ARG A 253 -19.33 -0.63 17.05
N ILE A 254 -18.24 -1.28 16.61
CA ILE A 254 -17.92 -1.50 15.19
C ILE A 254 -18.39 -2.90 14.75
N THR A 255 -18.04 -3.92 15.52
CA THR A 255 -18.52 -5.31 15.37
C THR A 255 -18.94 -5.84 16.74
N ASP A 256 -19.42 -7.09 16.83
CA ASP A 256 -20.06 -7.64 18.04
C ASP A 256 -19.28 -7.38 19.35
N ASP A 257 -17.93 -7.40 19.30
CA ASP A 257 -17.06 -7.17 20.45
C ASP A 257 -15.84 -6.28 20.14
N VAL A 258 -15.93 -5.41 19.13
CA VAL A 258 -14.88 -4.43 18.83
C VAL A 258 -15.48 -3.03 18.95
N PHE A 259 -14.91 -2.25 19.85
CA PHE A 259 -15.37 -0.92 20.21
C PHE A 259 -14.28 0.11 19.95
N VAL A 260 -14.68 1.34 19.64
CA VAL A 260 -13.80 2.49 19.47
C VAL A 260 -14.27 3.63 20.37
N PRO A 261 -13.39 4.25 21.18
CA PRO A 261 -13.79 5.28 22.13
C PRO A 261 -14.12 6.60 21.41
N ASN A 262 -13.33 6.95 20.41
CA ASN A 262 -13.52 8.09 19.53
C ASN A 262 -12.81 7.81 18.21
N TRP A 263 -13.22 8.50 17.15
CA TRP A 263 -12.62 8.36 15.82
C TRP A 263 -11.40 9.27 15.63
N MET A 264 -10.72 9.68 16.71
CA MET A 264 -9.53 10.52 16.63
C MET A 264 -8.29 9.63 16.67
N PRO A 265 -7.52 9.54 15.57
CA PRO A 265 -6.29 8.79 15.57
C PRO A 265 -5.22 9.51 16.39
N THR A 266 -4.33 8.73 16.98
CA THR A 266 -3.06 9.22 17.54
C THR A 266 -1.99 9.12 16.47
N GLU A 267 -1.24 10.20 16.27
CA GLU A 267 -0.09 10.22 15.38
C GLU A 267 1.18 10.00 16.21
N GLU A 268 1.93 8.96 15.88
CA GLU A 268 3.26 8.75 16.44
C GLU A 268 4.29 9.39 15.49
N PRO A 269 5.30 10.08 16.01
CA PRO A 269 6.35 10.67 15.18
C PRO A 269 7.03 9.58 14.35
N ALA A 270 7.35 9.91 13.10
CA ALA A 270 7.89 8.93 12.17
C ALA A 270 9.21 8.33 12.69
N ILE A 271 9.24 7.02 12.86
CA ILE A 271 10.46 6.31 13.29
C ILE A 271 11.31 6.10 12.04
N ILE A 272 12.59 6.46 12.11
CA ILE A 272 13.57 6.10 11.09
C ILE A 272 13.75 4.59 11.20
N SER A 273 13.12 3.83 10.31
CA SER A 273 13.41 2.41 10.18
C SER A 273 14.67 2.28 9.31
N SER A 274 15.70 1.61 9.83
CA SER A 274 17.02 1.46 9.17
C SER A 274 16.96 0.72 7.82
N GLU A 275 15.82 0.10 7.50
CA GLU A 275 15.66 -0.74 6.30
C GLU A 275 14.71 -0.15 5.24
N ASN A 276 13.83 0.83 5.54
CA ASN A 276 12.78 1.28 4.58
C ASN A 276 12.44 2.79 4.56
N GLY A 277 13.28 3.64 5.14
CA GLY A 277 13.03 5.09 5.20
C GLY A 277 12.09 5.53 6.33
N THR A 278 11.64 6.79 6.25
CA THR A 278 10.81 7.44 7.28
C THR A 278 9.35 7.02 7.13
N MET A 279 8.82 6.25 8.08
CA MET A 279 7.44 5.79 8.06
C MET A 279 6.62 6.44 9.19
N ALA A 280 5.50 7.06 8.86
CA ALA A 280 4.58 7.64 9.83
C ALA A 280 3.56 6.60 10.30
N LYS A 281 3.37 6.48 11.62
CA LYS A 281 2.38 5.56 12.21
C LYS A 281 1.17 6.36 12.70
N LYS A 282 -0.01 6.03 12.16
CA LYS A 282 -1.29 6.56 12.64
C LYS A 282 -2.07 5.45 13.29
N SER A 283 -2.43 5.61 14.55
CA SER A 283 -3.07 4.56 15.35
C SER A 283 -4.48 4.93 15.79
N LEU A 284 -5.41 3.97 15.73
CA LEU A 284 -6.76 4.10 16.26
C LEU A 284 -7.01 2.96 17.26
N ARG A 285 -7.12 3.31 18.54
CA ARG A 285 -7.26 2.33 19.63
C ARG A 285 -8.63 1.66 19.59
N LEU A 286 -8.63 0.34 19.61
CA LEU A 286 -9.80 -0.51 19.68
C LEU A 286 -9.88 -1.20 21.04
N TYR A 287 -11.09 -1.49 21.49
CA TYR A 287 -11.35 -2.18 22.75
C TYR A 287 -12.20 -3.43 22.52
N THR A 288 -11.95 -4.46 23.33
CA THR A 288 -12.76 -5.69 23.38
C THR A 288 -13.24 -5.95 24.80
N SER A 289 -14.46 -6.48 24.97
CA SER A 289 -15.03 -6.79 26.29
C SER A 289 -14.61 -8.16 26.82
N LYS A 290 -14.36 -9.17 25.96
CA LYS A 290 -14.06 -10.53 26.41
C LYS A 290 -12.56 -10.81 26.58
N LYS A 291 -12.25 -11.77 27.47
CA LYS A 291 -10.89 -12.32 27.67
C LYS A 291 -10.36 -13.07 26.42
N PHE A 292 -11.26 -13.58 25.56
CA PHE A 292 -10.94 -14.32 24.34
C PHE A 292 -11.09 -13.45 23.09
N GLN A 293 -10.08 -12.63 22.82
CA GLN A 293 -10.10 -11.58 21.79
C GLN A 293 -10.00 -12.12 20.34
N TRP A 294 -9.57 -13.37 20.15
CA TRP A 294 -9.17 -13.92 18.85
C TRP A 294 -10.33 -14.15 17.86
N LEU A 295 -11.49 -14.63 18.36
CA LEU A 295 -12.65 -14.93 17.51
C LEU A 295 -13.30 -13.64 16.96
N ASN A 296 -13.26 -12.58 17.77
CA ASN A 296 -13.89 -11.30 17.46
C ASN A 296 -13.02 -10.47 16.53
N LEU A 297 -11.69 -10.60 16.66
CA LEU A 297 -10.73 -10.03 15.72
C LEU A 297 -10.96 -10.55 14.30
N LYS A 298 -11.31 -11.83 14.15
CA LYS A 298 -11.63 -12.42 12.84
C LYS A 298 -12.81 -11.73 12.16
N GLN A 299 -13.89 -11.41 12.88
CA GLN A 299 -15.01 -10.66 12.30
C GLN A 299 -14.59 -9.26 11.85
N PHE A 300 -13.76 -8.58 12.65
CA PHE A 300 -13.25 -7.26 12.28
C PHE A 300 -12.30 -7.31 11.08
N ILE A 301 -11.43 -8.32 11.00
CA ILE A 301 -10.59 -8.59 9.81
C ILE A 301 -11.47 -8.82 8.57
N HIS A 302 -12.53 -9.63 8.67
CA HIS A 302 -13.47 -9.84 7.57
C HIS A 302 -14.17 -8.54 7.15
N TYR A 303 -14.55 -7.71 8.11
CA TYR A 303 -15.15 -6.42 7.85
C TYR A 303 -14.19 -5.45 7.14
N LEU A 304 -12.92 -5.38 7.58
CA LEU A 304 -11.88 -4.59 6.89
C LEU A 304 -11.64 -5.13 5.48
N SER A 305 -11.58 -6.45 5.33
CA SER A 305 -11.42 -7.12 4.04
C SER A 305 -12.56 -6.78 3.08
N ASP A 306 -13.80 -6.77 3.58
CA ASP A 306 -15.02 -6.43 2.82
C ASP A 306 -15.04 -4.97 2.36
N ILE A 307 -14.55 -4.04 3.18
CA ILE A 307 -14.53 -2.60 2.85
C ILE A 307 -13.41 -2.25 1.90
N PHE A 308 -12.20 -2.74 2.17
CA PHE A 308 -11.00 -2.33 1.44
C PHE A 308 -10.64 -3.27 0.28
N HIS A 309 -11.33 -4.41 0.13
CA HIS A 309 -11.04 -5.46 -0.86
C HIS A 309 -9.60 -5.98 -0.76
N VAL A 310 -9.18 -6.22 0.48
CA VAL A 310 -7.84 -6.69 0.86
C VAL A 310 -7.97 -7.93 1.71
N GLU A 311 -6.96 -8.77 1.72
CA GLU A 311 -6.98 -10.01 2.51
C GLU A 311 -5.84 -9.96 3.52
N LEU A 312 -6.03 -10.60 4.67
CA LEU A 312 -4.96 -10.77 5.64
C LEU A 312 -3.87 -11.66 5.04
N THR A 313 -2.69 -11.10 4.85
CA THR A 313 -1.57 -11.80 4.21
C THR A 313 -0.45 -12.16 5.18
N ASP A 314 -0.34 -11.44 6.30
CA ASP A 314 0.83 -11.48 7.17
C ASP A 314 0.41 -11.72 8.63
N LEU A 315 1.13 -12.60 9.31
CA LEU A 315 1.00 -12.85 10.73
C LEU A 315 2.36 -12.74 11.41
N GLU A 316 2.46 -11.92 12.45
CA GLU A 316 3.59 -11.89 13.37
C GLU A 316 3.17 -12.37 14.75
N LEU A 317 3.95 -13.28 15.33
CA LEU A 317 3.66 -13.90 16.62
C LEU A 317 4.91 -13.92 17.50
N HIS A 318 4.84 -13.14 18.58
CA HIS A 318 5.80 -13.16 19.69
C HIS A 318 5.38 -14.26 20.66
N PHE A 319 5.72 -15.50 20.32
CA PHE A 319 5.12 -16.70 20.93
C PHE A 319 5.38 -16.82 22.44
N GLN A 320 6.48 -16.27 22.96
CA GLN A 320 6.82 -16.29 24.39
C GLN A 320 5.90 -15.41 25.25
N GLU A 321 5.13 -14.51 24.64
CA GLU A 321 4.21 -13.61 25.34
C GLU A 321 2.81 -14.21 25.53
N TYR A 322 2.63 -15.45 25.07
CA TYR A 322 1.35 -16.15 25.07
C TYR A 322 1.48 -17.57 25.60
N THR A 323 0.40 -18.10 26.17
CA THR A 323 0.38 -19.49 26.63
C THR A 323 0.41 -20.47 25.44
N ARG A 324 0.92 -21.69 25.65
CA ARG A 324 0.92 -22.77 24.65
C ARG A 324 -0.46 -22.99 24.01
N LYS A 325 -1.53 -22.88 24.80
CA LYS A 325 -2.92 -23.04 24.34
C LYS A 325 -3.36 -21.88 23.44
N GLU A 326 -2.92 -20.66 23.72
CA GLU A 326 -3.20 -19.49 22.90
C GLU A 326 -2.44 -19.54 21.58
N ASN A 327 -1.13 -19.82 21.62
CA ASN A 327 -0.31 -19.98 20.42
C ASN A 327 -0.88 -21.02 19.45
N LYS A 328 -1.25 -22.21 19.95
CA LYS A 328 -1.91 -23.25 19.14
C LYS A 328 -3.19 -22.73 18.48
N LYS A 329 -4.03 -22.02 19.23
CA LYS A 329 -5.29 -21.45 18.69
C LYS A 329 -5.04 -20.37 17.64
N ILE A 330 -4.04 -19.50 17.82
CA ILE A 330 -3.69 -18.46 16.85
C ILE A 330 -3.30 -19.13 15.53
N ILE A 331 -2.39 -20.11 15.58
CA ILE A 331 -1.93 -20.84 14.39
C ILE A 331 -3.07 -21.63 13.73
N ASP A 332 -3.92 -22.29 14.51
CA ASP A 332 -5.07 -23.02 13.97
C ASP A 332 -6.11 -22.09 13.30
N LEU A 333 -6.21 -20.82 13.73
CA LEU A 333 -7.15 -19.85 13.17
C LEU A 333 -6.66 -19.20 11.87
N TYR A 334 -5.35 -18.93 11.77
CA TYR A 334 -4.79 -18.09 10.70
C TYR A 334 -3.85 -18.84 9.74
N CYS A 335 -3.26 -19.97 10.14
CA CYS A 335 -2.23 -20.70 9.38
C CYS A 335 -2.63 -22.12 8.92
N ARG A 336 -3.82 -22.61 9.28
CA ARG A 336 -4.35 -23.92 8.83
C ARG A 336 -5.41 -23.77 7.73
N GLY A 337 -5.23 -24.51 6.65
CA GLY A 337 -5.79 -24.27 5.33
C GLY A 337 -6.86 -25.29 4.92
N GLY A 338 -7.82 -25.57 5.79
CA GLY A 338 -9.05 -26.26 5.39
C GLY A 338 -9.86 -25.46 4.34
N ASN A 339 -11.18 -25.35 4.47
CA ASN A 339 -11.98 -24.50 3.57
C ASN A 339 -11.73 -22.97 3.72
N LYS A 340 -10.63 -22.56 4.37
CA LYS A 340 -10.32 -21.18 4.76
C LYS A 340 -8.96 -20.78 4.19
N LYS A 341 -8.86 -19.53 3.78
CA LYS A 341 -7.62 -18.92 3.29
C LYS A 341 -6.66 -18.67 4.44
N CYS A 342 -5.43 -19.17 4.33
CA CYS A 342 -4.34 -18.93 5.29
C CYS A 342 -3.60 -17.63 4.98
N VAL A 343 -2.90 -17.11 5.99
CA VAL A 343 -1.87 -16.10 5.78
C VAL A 343 -0.74 -16.66 4.92
N ASN A 344 -0.14 -15.80 4.11
CA ASN A 344 0.96 -16.17 3.22
C ASN A 344 2.33 -15.97 3.89
N ARG A 345 2.44 -15.08 4.88
CA ARG A 345 3.69 -14.78 5.58
C ARG A 345 3.51 -15.00 7.07
N LEU A 346 4.44 -15.73 7.67
CA LEU A 346 4.49 -15.97 9.12
C LEU A 346 5.83 -15.52 9.67
N ASN A 347 5.81 -14.62 10.66
CA ASN A 347 6.97 -14.18 11.41
C ASN A 347 6.85 -14.69 12.86
N LEU A 348 7.79 -15.53 13.29
CA LEU A 348 7.89 -16.03 14.67
C LEU A 348 9.03 -15.32 15.38
N VAL A 349 8.73 -14.65 16.48
CA VAL A 349 9.68 -13.82 17.22
C VAL A 349 9.83 -14.33 18.65
N GLY A 350 11.07 -14.62 19.05
CA GLY A 350 11.48 -14.96 20.41
C GLY A 350 12.29 -13.82 21.01
N LYS A 351 11.85 -13.33 22.17
CA LYS A 351 12.50 -12.24 22.90
C LYS A 351 13.71 -12.74 23.69
N THR A 352 13.57 -13.89 24.34
CA THR A 352 14.60 -14.53 25.17
C THR A 352 15.04 -15.86 24.58
N VAL A 353 16.09 -16.43 25.14
CA VAL A 353 16.47 -17.82 24.86
C VAL A 353 15.28 -18.74 25.14
N ASN A 354 15.01 -19.67 24.23
CA ASN A 354 13.90 -20.60 24.32
C ASN A 354 14.13 -21.60 25.46
N THR A 355 13.05 -21.88 26.16
CA THR A 355 12.95 -23.08 27.01
C THR A 355 12.70 -24.31 26.13
N LEU A 356 12.81 -25.52 26.72
CA LEU A 356 12.45 -26.76 26.01
C LEU A 356 10.98 -26.77 25.58
N GLU A 357 10.10 -26.18 26.39
CA GLU A 357 8.68 -26.07 26.06
C GLU A 357 8.42 -25.13 24.88
N ASP A 358 9.19 -24.06 24.76
CA ASP A 358 9.15 -23.14 23.62
C ASP A 358 9.57 -23.85 22.33
N ASP A 359 10.66 -24.62 22.39
CA ASP A 359 11.17 -25.39 21.27
C ASP A 359 10.16 -26.45 20.80
N GLU A 360 9.53 -27.17 21.72
CA GLU A 360 8.42 -28.07 21.41
C GLU A 360 7.24 -27.34 20.77
N LEU A 361 6.87 -26.16 21.31
CA LEU A 361 5.80 -25.35 20.77
C LEU A 361 6.12 -24.93 19.33
N ILE A 362 7.31 -24.42 19.06
CA ILE A 362 7.75 -24.03 17.71
C ILE A 362 7.70 -25.23 16.77
N SER A 363 8.22 -26.39 17.18
CA SER A 363 8.13 -27.63 16.40
C SER A 363 6.66 -27.96 16.05
N ILE A 364 5.74 -27.83 17.00
CA ILE A 364 4.30 -28.01 16.75
C ILE A 364 3.76 -26.96 15.76
N ILE A 365 4.15 -25.69 15.89
CA ILE A 365 3.71 -24.61 15.00
C ILE A 365 4.18 -24.88 13.56
N LEU A 366 5.45 -25.23 13.39
CA LEU A 366 6.08 -25.51 12.10
C LEU A 366 5.49 -26.76 11.42
N ARG A 367 5.09 -27.79 12.19
CA ARG A 367 4.40 -28.97 11.65
C ARG A 367 2.95 -28.69 11.24
N ARG A 368 2.35 -27.59 11.71
CA ARG A 368 0.92 -27.28 11.52
C ARG A 368 0.64 -26.30 10.39
N GLN A 369 1.63 -25.56 9.91
CA GLN A 369 1.46 -24.68 8.76
C GLN A 369 1.33 -25.53 7.48
N GLU A 370 0.35 -25.21 6.63
CA GLU A 370 0.03 -26.02 5.45
C GLU A 370 0.51 -25.36 4.14
N THR A 371 0.52 -24.04 4.05
CA THR A 371 1.06 -23.29 2.89
C THR A 371 1.50 -21.89 3.29
N LEU A 372 2.80 -21.61 3.20
CA LEU A 372 3.38 -20.26 3.39
C LEU A 372 4.15 -19.86 2.14
N LYS A 373 4.11 -18.58 1.77
CA LYS A 373 5.06 -17.99 0.82
C LYS A 373 6.36 -17.63 1.51
N GLU A 374 6.27 -17.07 2.71
CA GLU A 374 7.43 -16.67 3.51
C GLU A 374 7.29 -17.14 4.96
N LEU A 375 8.36 -17.70 5.50
CA LEU A 375 8.51 -17.98 6.91
C LEU A 375 9.74 -17.23 7.44
N LYS A 376 9.52 -16.34 8.41
CA LYS A 376 10.57 -15.62 9.12
C LYS A 376 10.68 -16.16 10.55
N LEU A 377 11.88 -16.55 10.93
CA LEU A 377 12.24 -17.05 12.24
C LEU A 377 13.26 -16.09 12.86
N ASP A 378 12.88 -15.42 13.94
CA ASP A 378 13.77 -14.64 14.78
C ASP A 378 13.76 -15.28 16.18
N LEU A 379 14.57 -16.33 16.34
CA LEU A 379 14.52 -17.24 17.47
C LEU A 379 15.89 -17.29 18.17
N LYS A 380 15.88 -17.63 19.46
CA LYS A 380 17.08 -18.02 20.21
C LYS A 380 16.87 -19.43 20.78
N PRO A 381 16.89 -20.48 19.93
CA PRO A 381 16.53 -21.82 20.35
C PRO A 381 17.47 -22.36 21.44
N SER A 382 16.99 -23.36 22.20
CA SER A 382 17.88 -24.09 23.10
C SER A 382 18.79 -25.04 22.30
N TYR A 383 19.83 -25.55 22.96
CA TYR A 383 20.72 -26.56 22.38
C TYR A 383 19.98 -27.86 21.98
N LEU A 384 18.81 -28.15 22.57
CA LEU A 384 18.01 -29.34 22.26
C LEU A 384 17.00 -29.12 21.14
N PHE A 385 16.77 -27.89 20.68
CA PHE A 385 15.86 -27.60 19.57
C PHE A 385 16.16 -28.48 18.35
N LEU A 386 17.46 -28.67 18.08
CA LEU A 386 17.98 -29.44 16.97
C LEU A 386 17.54 -30.91 16.98
N TYR A 387 17.35 -31.49 18.17
CA TYR A 387 16.90 -32.87 18.35
C TYR A 387 15.37 -33.01 18.31
N LEU A 388 14.65 -31.97 18.76
CA LEU A 388 13.18 -31.94 18.76
C LEU A 388 12.59 -31.61 17.39
N SER A 389 13.39 -30.96 16.55
CA SER A 389 13.06 -30.67 15.18
C SER A 389 13.47 -31.84 14.27
N ASP A 390 12.68 -32.92 14.28
CA ASP A 390 12.75 -33.92 13.21
C ASP A 390 12.77 -33.24 11.83
N SER A 391 13.27 -33.93 10.79
CA SER A 391 13.52 -33.53 9.39
C SER A 391 12.35 -32.84 8.64
N CYS A 392 11.26 -32.53 9.33
CA CYS A 392 10.07 -31.82 8.91
C CYS A 392 10.17 -30.28 9.00
N LEU A 393 11.34 -29.71 9.33
CA LEU A 393 11.51 -28.30 9.71
C LEU A 393 10.87 -27.27 8.76
N PHE A 394 10.81 -27.55 7.46
CA PHE A 394 10.27 -26.60 6.49
C PHE A 394 9.47 -27.34 5.42
N LYS A 395 8.16 -27.54 5.62
CA LYS A 395 7.27 -27.76 4.48
C LYS A 395 7.16 -26.46 3.68
N ILE A 396 8.08 -26.34 2.73
CA ILE A 396 8.09 -25.59 1.47
C ILE A 396 7.50 -24.18 1.49
N PRO A 397 7.95 -23.25 2.36
CA PRO A 397 7.82 -21.85 1.99
C PRO A 397 8.65 -21.56 0.73
N ASP A 398 8.22 -20.60 -0.07
CA ASP A 398 9.04 -20.13 -1.20
C ASP A 398 10.31 -19.42 -0.66
N LEU A 399 10.18 -18.72 0.48
CA LEU A 399 11.27 -18.03 1.17
C LEU A 399 11.35 -18.41 2.66
N LEU A 400 12.53 -18.79 3.12
CA LEU A 400 12.86 -18.96 4.53
C LEU A 400 13.83 -17.88 4.99
N HIS A 401 13.46 -17.11 6.00
CA HIS A 401 14.31 -16.08 6.59
C HIS A 401 14.64 -16.43 8.05
N ILE A 402 15.90 -16.61 8.39
CA ILE A 402 16.36 -16.92 9.75
C ILE A 402 17.26 -15.78 10.24
N ARG A 403 16.85 -15.08 11.29
CA ARG A 403 17.70 -14.17 12.06
C ARG A 403 18.29 -14.89 13.26
N LYS A 404 19.41 -14.40 13.79
CA LYS A 404 20.12 -15.06 14.91
C LYS A 404 20.38 -16.53 14.58
N SER A 405 20.95 -16.76 13.40
CA SER A 405 21.13 -18.10 12.83
C SER A 405 22.32 -18.88 13.40
N GLU A 406 22.85 -18.45 14.55
CA GLU A 406 23.96 -19.08 15.30
C GLU A 406 23.77 -20.58 15.57
N TRP A 407 22.51 -21.03 15.62
CA TRP A 407 22.14 -22.43 15.86
C TRP A 407 22.05 -23.29 14.59
N MET A 408 22.27 -22.71 13.40
CA MET A 408 22.26 -23.44 12.14
C MET A 408 23.66 -23.95 11.76
N SER A 409 23.71 -25.10 11.09
CA SER A 409 24.96 -25.67 10.55
C SER A 409 24.87 -25.88 9.03
N CYS A 410 26.02 -25.86 8.35
CA CYS A 410 26.09 -26.07 6.89
C CYS A 410 25.44 -27.39 6.45
N LYS A 411 25.62 -28.47 7.23
CA LYS A 411 24.98 -29.77 6.98
C LYS A 411 23.46 -29.67 6.92
N ARG A 412 22.84 -28.89 7.82
CA ARG A 412 21.38 -28.72 7.85
C ARG A 412 20.88 -27.83 6.72
N ILE A 413 21.65 -26.80 6.39
CA ILE A 413 21.34 -25.95 5.23
C ILE A 413 21.25 -26.82 3.98
N LEU A 414 22.21 -27.72 3.75
CA LEU A 414 22.20 -28.61 2.59
C LEU A 414 21.06 -29.65 2.64
N SER A 415 20.87 -30.33 3.78
CA SER A 415 20.03 -31.53 3.84
C SER A 415 18.59 -31.30 4.32
N ASP A 416 18.39 -30.35 5.24
CA ASP A 416 17.15 -30.19 6.01
C ASP A 416 16.28 -29.02 5.50
N CYS A 417 16.90 -27.97 4.93
CA CYS A 417 16.18 -26.80 4.44
C CYS A 417 15.49 -27.08 3.10
N ASN A 418 14.16 -27.05 3.10
CA ASN A 418 13.32 -27.34 1.94
C ASN A 418 12.50 -26.10 1.56
N SER A 419 13.18 -25.08 1.02
CA SER A 419 12.60 -23.80 0.58
C SER A 419 13.23 -23.40 -0.75
N PHE A 420 12.59 -22.59 -1.58
CA PHE A 420 13.24 -22.19 -2.85
C PHE A 420 14.41 -21.22 -2.61
N ALA A 421 14.21 -20.24 -1.73
CA ALA A 421 15.23 -19.30 -1.28
C ALA A 421 15.39 -19.30 0.24
N ILE A 422 16.62 -19.08 0.70
CA ILE A 422 16.99 -18.99 2.12
C ILE A 422 17.74 -17.68 2.36
N CYS A 423 17.38 -16.97 3.42
CA CYS A 423 18.11 -15.80 3.90
C CYS A 423 18.47 -16.04 5.37
N MET A 424 19.76 -16.00 5.70
CA MET A 424 20.27 -16.17 7.05
C MET A 424 21.09 -14.95 7.45
N LEU A 425 20.85 -14.46 8.66
CA LEU A 425 21.57 -13.33 9.25
C LEU A 425 22.10 -13.74 10.64
N ASP A 426 23.14 -13.04 11.08
CA ASP A 426 23.81 -13.27 12.36
C ASP A 426 24.23 -14.75 12.50
N SER A 427 24.89 -15.27 11.46
CA SER A 427 25.43 -16.64 11.47
C SER A 427 26.83 -16.65 12.07
N ILE A 428 27.19 -17.75 12.72
CA ILE A 428 28.55 -17.96 13.26
C ILE A 428 29.45 -18.73 12.27
N PHE A 429 29.09 -18.75 10.99
CA PHE A 429 29.84 -19.52 10.00
C PHE A 429 31.24 -18.95 9.79
N THR A 430 32.21 -19.83 9.94
CA THR A 430 33.62 -19.55 9.64
C THR A 430 33.92 -19.82 8.17
N THR A 431 35.06 -19.34 7.68
CA THR A 431 35.60 -19.70 6.36
C THR A 431 35.59 -21.23 6.18
N LYS A 432 35.97 -22.00 7.21
CA LYS A 432 35.99 -23.47 7.14
C LYS A 432 34.61 -24.09 6.91
N ASP A 433 33.57 -23.55 7.54
CA ASP A 433 32.20 -24.03 7.38
C ASP A 433 31.70 -23.77 5.95
N LEU A 434 32.00 -22.59 5.41
CA LEU A 434 31.63 -22.20 4.06
C LEU A 434 32.43 -22.96 2.99
N THR A 435 33.74 -23.18 3.21
CA THR A 435 34.55 -24.08 2.39
C THR A 435 33.91 -25.45 2.34
N LYS A 436 33.52 -26.00 3.50
CA LYS A 436 32.86 -27.29 3.58
C LYS A 436 31.53 -27.30 2.80
N LEU A 437 30.72 -26.24 2.90
CA LEU A 437 29.48 -26.12 2.11
C LEU A 437 29.75 -26.18 0.60
N MET A 438 30.76 -25.45 0.12
CA MET A 438 31.13 -25.39 -1.30
C MET A 438 31.71 -26.72 -1.78
N VAL A 439 32.55 -27.37 -0.97
CA VAL A 439 33.10 -28.71 -1.20
C VAL A 439 31.96 -29.73 -1.25
N ASP A 440 31.16 -29.84 -0.20
CA ASP A 440 30.07 -30.81 -0.12
C ASP A 440 29.14 -30.67 -1.35
N TRP A 441 28.84 -29.43 -1.77
CA TRP A 441 28.13 -29.18 -3.02
C TRP A 441 28.93 -29.63 -4.25
N SER A 442 30.21 -29.30 -4.43
CA SER A 442 30.97 -29.71 -5.62
C SER A 442 31.02 -31.23 -5.81
N TRP A 443 31.05 -31.99 -4.71
CA TRP A 443 31.05 -33.46 -4.69
C TRP A 443 29.68 -34.10 -4.97
N GLY A 444 28.65 -33.31 -5.29
CA GLY A 444 27.35 -33.82 -5.73
C GLY A 444 26.25 -33.80 -4.67
N ILE A 445 26.46 -33.16 -3.51
CA ILE A 445 25.39 -32.99 -2.53
C ILE A 445 24.48 -31.85 -3.00
N ASP A 446 23.31 -32.23 -3.50
CA ASP A 446 22.33 -31.28 -4.03
C ASP A 446 21.36 -30.80 -2.95
N PRO A 447 21.34 -29.48 -2.64
CA PRO A 447 20.36 -28.93 -1.71
C PRO A 447 18.96 -28.92 -2.32
N LYS A 448 17.94 -28.87 -1.45
CA LYS A 448 16.53 -28.73 -1.86
C LYS A 448 16.13 -27.28 -2.19
N TRP A 449 17.06 -26.35 -2.02
CA TRP A 449 16.90 -24.92 -2.30
C TRP A 449 17.78 -24.51 -3.49
N SER A 450 17.44 -23.38 -4.12
CA SER A 450 18.17 -22.87 -5.29
C SER A 450 18.92 -21.57 -5.03
N LEU A 451 18.48 -20.80 -4.03
CA LEU A 451 19.07 -19.51 -3.68
C LEU A 451 19.34 -19.45 -2.17
N ALA A 452 20.51 -18.97 -1.79
CA ALA A 452 20.80 -18.66 -0.40
C ALA A 452 21.53 -17.30 -0.28
N MET A 453 21.20 -16.55 0.76
CA MET A 453 22.00 -15.44 1.27
C MET A 453 22.38 -15.78 2.71
N ILE A 454 23.66 -15.68 3.03
CA ILE A 454 24.22 -15.99 4.34
C ILE A 454 25.04 -14.78 4.79
N GLY A 455 24.59 -14.11 5.85
CA GLY A 455 25.33 -13.05 6.53
C GLY A 455 26.28 -13.63 7.57
N CYS A 456 27.56 -13.30 7.45
CA CYS A 456 28.65 -13.73 8.32
C CYS A 456 29.42 -12.51 8.82
N ASP A 457 30.22 -12.70 9.86
CA ASP A 457 31.11 -11.64 10.39
C ASP A 457 32.25 -11.30 9.44
N PHE A 458 32.82 -12.30 8.77
CA PHE A 458 33.83 -12.14 7.73
C PHE A 458 33.91 -13.41 6.87
N VAL A 459 34.04 -13.24 5.55
CA VAL A 459 34.25 -14.32 4.60
C VAL A 459 35.27 -13.89 3.56
N ASP A 460 36.36 -14.64 3.47
CA ASP A 460 37.27 -14.60 2.32
C ASP A 460 36.95 -15.78 1.41
N ILE A 461 36.27 -15.51 0.30
CA ILE A 461 35.94 -16.55 -0.67
C ILE A 461 37.18 -17.08 -1.39
N ASP A 462 38.22 -16.26 -1.58
CA ASP A 462 39.45 -16.74 -2.17
C ASP A 462 40.10 -17.75 -1.23
N GLU A 463 40.15 -17.48 0.07
CA GLU A 463 40.62 -18.45 1.06
C GLU A 463 39.81 -19.76 0.99
N CYS A 464 38.48 -19.68 0.85
CA CYS A 464 37.62 -20.87 0.71
C CYS A 464 38.02 -21.76 -0.47
N PHE A 465 38.29 -21.16 -1.63
CA PHE A 465 38.63 -21.90 -2.86
C PHE A 465 40.11 -22.31 -2.93
N HIS A 466 41.03 -21.54 -2.34
CA HIS A 466 42.47 -21.87 -2.35
C HIS A 466 42.84 -22.91 -1.28
N HIS A 467 42.20 -22.88 -0.09
CA HIS A 467 42.41 -23.89 0.96
C HIS A 467 41.52 -25.12 0.79
N GLY A 468 40.35 -24.96 0.17
CA GLY A 468 39.52 -26.08 -0.21
C GLY A 468 40.19 -26.82 -1.37
N GLU A 469 40.31 -28.14 -1.28
CA GLU A 469 40.77 -29.05 -2.35
C GLU A 469 39.92 -28.94 -3.67
N LEU A 470 38.98 -27.99 -3.75
CA LEU A 470 38.10 -27.66 -4.85
C LEU A 470 38.83 -27.35 -6.16
N LEU A 471 39.96 -26.64 -6.09
CA LEU A 471 40.71 -26.22 -7.29
C LEU A 471 41.62 -27.32 -7.87
N GLY A 472 41.64 -28.52 -7.29
CA GLY A 472 42.59 -29.58 -7.71
C GLY A 472 42.09 -31.03 -7.72
N SER A 473 40.91 -31.35 -7.19
CA SER A 473 40.54 -32.75 -6.93
C SER A 473 39.64 -33.45 -7.97
N ASP A 474 38.93 -32.73 -8.83
CA ASP A 474 38.20 -33.33 -9.97
C ASP A 474 38.56 -32.59 -11.28
N PRO A 475 39.26 -33.24 -12.23
CA PRO A 475 39.67 -32.60 -13.50
C PRO A 475 38.50 -32.19 -14.40
N LYS A 476 37.26 -32.55 -14.07
CA LYS A 476 36.06 -32.19 -14.84
C LYS A 476 35.25 -31.02 -14.25
N LEU A 477 35.63 -30.50 -13.08
CA LEU A 477 34.99 -29.34 -12.48
C LEU A 477 35.58 -28.05 -13.09
N VAL A 478 34.78 -27.29 -13.83
CA VAL A 478 35.23 -26.00 -14.38
C VAL A 478 34.97 -24.90 -13.34
N VAL A 479 36.03 -24.16 -12.98
CA VAL A 479 35.95 -23.08 -12.00
C VAL A 479 36.34 -21.75 -12.67
N GLN A 480 35.48 -20.74 -12.56
CA GLN A 480 35.72 -19.40 -13.08
C GLN A 480 35.62 -18.36 -11.95
N ARG A 481 36.71 -17.64 -11.71
CA ARG A 481 36.76 -16.49 -10.80
C ARG A 481 36.53 -15.19 -11.56
N SER A 482 35.72 -14.30 -11.01
CA SER A 482 35.56 -12.92 -11.48
C SER A 482 35.39 -11.97 -10.29
N GLU A 483 35.67 -10.69 -10.50
CA GLU A 483 35.60 -9.67 -9.46
C GLU A 483 34.99 -8.39 -10.03
N GLU A 484 34.09 -7.78 -9.28
CA GLU A 484 33.40 -6.56 -9.65
C GLU A 484 33.46 -5.58 -8.49
N THR A 485 33.77 -4.33 -8.79
CA THR A 485 33.66 -3.23 -7.83
C THR A 485 32.67 -2.21 -8.37
N THR A 486 31.63 -1.91 -7.59
CA THR A 486 30.61 -0.94 -7.96
C THR A 486 30.63 0.23 -6.98
N VAL A 487 30.47 1.44 -7.51
CA VAL A 487 30.38 2.68 -6.73
C VAL A 487 28.91 3.09 -6.69
N SER A 488 28.35 3.22 -5.49
CA SER A 488 26.97 3.68 -5.27
C SER A 488 26.94 4.86 -4.30
N SER A 489 25.77 5.50 -4.15
CA SER A 489 25.54 6.55 -3.15
C SER A 489 25.85 6.11 -1.71
N ASN A 490 25.87 4.79 -1.46
CA ASN A 490 26.04 4.19 -0.14
C ASN A 490 27.48 3.70 0.10
N GLY A 491 28.41 3.97 -0.84
CA GLY A 491 29.81 3.58 -0.76
C GLY A 491 30.24 2.57 -1.84
N TRP A 492 31.47 2.07 -1.68
CA TRP A 492 32.07 1.05 -2.55
C TRP A 492 31.53 -0.33 -2.18
N THR A 493 31.04 -1.07 -3.17
CA THR A 493 30.64 -2.47 -3.00
C THR A 493 31.57 -3.35 -3.82
N ARG A 494 32.33 -4.23 -3.15
CA ARG A 494 33.21 -5.21 -3.76
C ARG A 494 32.52 -6.57 -3.79
N ARG A 495 32.53 -7.23 -4.94
CA ARG A 495 31.97 -8.56 -5.14
C ARG A 495 33.00 -9.48 -5.76
N VAL A 496 33.28 -10.60 -5.11
CA VAL A 496 34.10 -11.67 -5.67
C VAL A 496 33.18 -12.85 -5.99
N LYS A 497 33.20 -13.32 -7.24
CA LYS A 497 32.33 -14.38 -7.75
C LYS A 497 33.16 -15.58 -8.18
N TYR A 498 32.72 -16.75 -7.75
CA TYR A 498 33.13 -18.05 -8.28
C TYR A 498 31.95 -18.73 -8.97
N SER A 499 32.16 -19.20 -10.20
CA SER A 499 31.20 -20.01 -10.94
C SER A 499 31.78 -21.40 -11.13
N LEU A 500 31.01 -22.42 -10.78
CA LEU A 500 31.39 -23.82 -10.83
C LEU A 500 30.42 -24.56 -11.74
N GLU A 501 30.95 -25.38 -12.64
CA GLU A 501 30.16 -26.25 -13.50
C GLU A 501 30.55 -27.71 -13.23
N ARG A 502 29.57 -28.50 -12.76
CA ARG A 502 29.75 -29.93 -12.56
C ARG A 502 29.63 -30.68 -13.90
N PRO A 503 30.15 -31.93 -13.99
CA PRO A 503 30.11 -32.72 -15.23
C PRO A 503 28.70 -33.04 -15.76
N ASN A 504 27.67 -32.87 -14.93
CA ASN A 504 26.26 -33.07 -15.28
C ASN A 504 25.56 -31.77 -15.71
N ASN A 505 26.33 -30.72 -16.06
CA ASN A 505 25.85 -29.37 -16.42
C ASN A 505 25.02 -28.68 -15.33
N VAL A 506 25.21 -29.06 -14.07
CA VAL A 506 24.64 -28.34 -12.92
C VAL A 506 25.63 -27.26 -12.53
N ASN A 507 25.21 -25.99 -12.62
CA ASN A 507 26.08 -24.88 -12.26
C ASN A 507 25.76 -24.36 -10.85
N GLY A 508 26.82 -23.89 -10.20
CA GLY A 508 26.80 -23.22 -8.91
C GLY A 508 27.49 -21.88 -9.02
N GLU A 509 26.89 -20.84 -8.46
CA GLU A 509 27.51 -19.53 -8.35
C GLU A 509 27.57 -19.12 -6.89
N PHE A 510 28.74 -18.65 -6.49
CA PHE A 510 29.04 -18.20 -5.15
C PHE A 510 29.58 -16.76 -5.26
N ILE A 511 28.88 -15.81 -4.67
CA ILE A 511 29.28 -14.40 -4.66
C ILE A 511 29.46 -13.95 -3.22
N VAL A 512 30.63 -13.43 -2.88
CA VAL A 512 30.82 -12.72 -1.61
C VAL A 512 30.79 -11.22 -1.86
N GLU A 513 29.87 -10.53 -1.17
CA GLU A 513 29.75 -9.07 -1.17
C GLU A 513 30.37 -8.50 0.11
N ASN A 514 31.32 -7.58 -0.06
CA ASN A 514 32.00 -6.84 1.00
C ASN A 514 32.60 -7.73 2.11
N ASN A 515 32.92 -8.99 1.80
CA ASN A 515 33.37 -9.99 2.77
C ASN A 515 32.39 -10.26 3.92
N MET A 516 31.12 -9.87 3.79
CA MET A 516 30.11 -10.02 4.84
C MET A 516 28.95 -10.94 4.43
N PHE A 517 28.62 -10.97 3.14
CA PHE A 517 27.45 -11.70 2.64
C PHE A 517 27.84 -12.69 1.56
N LEU A 518 27.61 -13.97 1.81
CA LEU A 518 27.71 -15.02 0.80
C LEU A 518 26.34 -15.23 0.14
N TYR A 519 26.28 -15.05 -1.17
CA TYR A 519 25.15 -15.38 -2.01
C TYR A 519 25.47 -16.64 -2.80
N VAL A 520 24.53 -17.59 -2.77
CA VAL A 520 24.67 -18.89 -3.44
C VAL A 520 23.51 -19.10 -4.38
N ARG A 521 23.81 -19.56 -5.60
CA ARG A 521 22.83 -20.01 -6.59
C ARG A 521 23.22 -21.40 -7.09
N VAL A 522 22.33 -22.37 -6.98
CA VAL A 522 22.61 -23.78 -7.32
C VAL A 522 21.39 -24.45 -7.96
N GLY A 523 21.60 -25.37 -8.91
CA GLY A 523 20.55 -26.21 -9.52
C GLY A 523 20.40 -26.11 -11.04
N ILE A 524 19.44 -26.87 -11.59
CA ILE A 524 19.33 -27.21 -13.03
C ILE A 524 18.60 -26.16 -13.89
N SER A 525 17.76 -25.28 -13.31
CA SER A 525 16.91 -24.33 -14.06
C SER A 525 17.17 -22.88 -13.65
N MET A 526 17.84 -22.13 -14.54
CA MET A 526 18.43 -20.81 -14.26
C MET A 526 17.63 -19.64 -14.84
N LYS A 527 16.39 -19.43 -14.40
CA LYS A 527 15.62 -18.24 -14.83
C LYS A 527 15.92 -16.98 -14.03
N LEU A 528 16.23 -17.08 -12.73
CA LEU A 528 16.54 -15.92 -11.89
C LEU A 528 18.06 -15.64 -11.86
N PRO A 529 18.52 -14.43 -12.29
CA PRO A 529 19.91 -14.03 -12.12
C PRO A 529 20.19 -13.74 -10.64
N LEU A 530 21.37 -14.13 -10.16
CA LEU A 530 21.78 -13.92 -8.76
C LEU A 530 21.80 -12.43 -8.38
N SER A 531 22.05 -11.53 -9.34
CA SER A 531 21.95 -10.07 -9.15
C SER A 531 20.54 -9.58 -8.82
N ALA A 532 19.50 -10.21 -9.38
CA ALA A 532 18.12 -9.90 -9.03
C ALA A 532 17.82 -10.36 -7.60
N PHE A 533 18.28 -11.56 -7.20
CA PHE A 533 18.15 -12.03 -5.83
C PHE A 533 18.87 -11.11 -4.83
N ILE A 534 20.09 -10.67 -5.12
CA ILE A 534 20.81 -9.69 -4.29
C ILE A 534 19.98 -8.40 -4.14
N THR A 535 19.42 -7.88 -5.22
CA THR A 535 18.54 -6.69 -5.17
C THR A 535 17.29 -6.93 -4.30
N MET A 536 16.68 -8.11 -4.39
CA MET A 536 15.53 -8.49 -3.56
C MET A 536 15.91 -8.53 -2.07
N THR A 537 17.10 -9.06 -1.73
CA THR A 537 17.56 -9.08 -0.34
C THR A 537 17.80 -7.69 0.23
N LYS A 538 18.29 -6.75 -0.59
CA LYS A 538 18.52 -5.36 -0.18
C LYS A 538 17.23 -4.55 -0.03
N THR A 539 16.23 -4.84 -0.87
CA THR A 539 14.94 -4.13 -0.86
C THR A 539 13.90 -4.76 0.05
N GLY A 540 14.10 -6.02 0.44
CA GLY A 540 13.10 -6.81 1.17
C GLY A 540 11.87 -7.22 0.33
N ASP A 541 11.85 -6.92 -0.98
CA ASP A 541 10.74 -7.27 -1.86
C ASP A 541 10.95 -8.62 -2.57
N TYR A 542 10.22 -9.63 -2.11
CA TYR A 542 10.25 -10.98 -2.66
C TYR A 542 9.02 -11.35 -3.50
N SER A 543 8.22 -10.37 -3.93
CA SER A 543 6.94 -10.57 -4.63
C SER A 543 7.04 -11.47 -5.88
N ASN A 544 8.17 -11.40 -6.60
CA ASN A 544 8.38 -12.15 -7.84
C ASN A 544 8.95 -13.57 -7.65
N LEU A 545 9.39 -13.94 -6.44
CA LEU A 545 10.15 -15.19 -6.20
C LEU A 545 9.39 -16.44 -6.71
N ARG A 546 8.07 -16.47 -6.53
CA ARG A 546 7.20 -17.60 -6.92
C ARG A 546 7.02 -17.75 -8.43
N THR A 547 7.08 -16.64 -9.17
CA THR A 547 6.97 -16.63 -10.64
C THR A 547 8.18 -17.30 -11.30
N TRP A 548 9.31 -17.33 -10.60
CA TRP A 548 10.57 -17.91 -11.06
C TRP A 548 10.79 -19.36 -10.63
N ARG A 549 10.01 -19.83 -9.64
CA ARG A 549 9.96 -21.23 -9.23
C ARG A 549 9.23 -22.12 -10.24
N MET A 550 8.26 -21.55 -10.97
CA MET A 550 7.52 -22.18 -12.09
C MET A 550 8.27 -21.97 -13.42
#